data_AF-A0A3N5S0Y9-F1
#
_entry.id   AF-A0A3N5S0Y9-F1
#
_cell.length_a   1.000
_cell.length_b   1.000
_cell.length_c   1.000
_cell.angle_alpha   90.00
_cell.angle_beta   90.00
_cell.angle_gamma   90.00
#
_symmetry.space_group_name_H-M   'P 1'
#
loop_
_entity.id
_entity.type
_entity.pdbx_description
1 polymer ?
#
loop_
_entity_poly.entity_id
_entity_poly.type
_entity_poly.pdbx_seq_one_letter_code
_entity_poly.pdbx_strand_id
1 'polypeptide(L)' 'MNNNPLNKTRRMAFILSGGIDALLGAFFLLTGFGLLPIDLAQFGLENWHAMLIGGILFLMGVWFVAYNLSRLEE' A
#
# COMPACT_ATOMS: atom_id res chain seq x y z
N MET A 1 -3.69 27.77 -9.09
CA MET A 1 -2.66 26.74 -8.80
C MET A 1 -1.76 27.25 -7.68
N ASN A 2 -1.78 26.60 -6.50
CA ASN A 2 -0.91 26.96 -5.38
C ASN A 2 0.44 26.22 -5.52
N ASN A 3 1.38 26.88 -6.17
CA ASN A 3 2.76 26.51 -6.47
C ASN A 3 3.70 26.54 -5.24
N ASN A 4 3.14 26.35 -4.03
CA ASN A 4 3.93 26.22 -2.82
C ASN A 4 4.77 24.93 -2.86
N PRO A 5 6.11 25.00 -2.74
CA PRO A 5 6.99 23.82 -2.78
C PRO A 5 6.64 22.80 -1.70
N LEU A 6 6.07 23.25 -0.57
CA LEU A 6 5.59 22.41 0.51
C LEU A 6 4.47 21.43 0.10
N ASN A 7 3.58 21.85 -0.83
CA ASN A 7 2.49 21.00 -1.32
C ASN A 7 3.01 19.90 -2.24
N LYS A 8 4.04 20.19 -3.03
CA LYS A 8 4.69 19.20 -3.92
C LYS A 8 5.44 18.14 -3.10
N THR A 9 6.19 18.54 -2.08
CA THR A 9 6.89 17.61 -1.19
C THR A 9 5.92 16.74 -0.38
N ARG A 10 4.86 17.33 0.18
CA ARG A 10 3.82 16.56 0.90
C ARG A 10 3.13 15.53 0.00
N ARG A 11 2.76 15.89 -1.23
CA ARG A 11 2.15 14.96 -2.19
C ARG A 11 3.10 13.84 -2.58
N MET A 12 4.37 14.14 -2.84
CA MET A 12 5.38 13.12 -3.12
C MET A 12 5.49 12.13 -1.95
N ALA A 13 5.50 12.62 -0.71
CA ALA A 13 5.52 11.75 0.47
C ALA A 13 4.29 10.84 0.54
N PHE A 14 3.09 11.34 0.22
CA PHE A 14 1.87 10.51 0.20
C PHE A 14 1.86 9.46 -0.91
N ILE A 15 2.39 9.78 -2.09
CA ILE A 15 2.56 8.80 -3.17
C ILE A 15 3.55 7.72 -2.73
N LEU A 16 4.65 8.10 -2.10
CA LEU A 16 5.66 7.16 -1.63
C LEU A 16 5.10 6.25 -0.53
N SER A 17 4.39 6.82 0.46
CA SER A 17 3.81 6.05 1.56
C SER A 17 2.72 5.10 1.05
N GLY A 18 1.81 5.59 0.20
CA GLY A 18 0.77 4.75 -0.40
C GLY A 18 1.35 3.64 -1.28
N GLY A 19 2.45 3.92 -1.98
CA GLY A 19 3.17 2.92 -2.77
C GLY A 19 3.79 1.82 -1.91
N ILE A 20 4.41 2.20 -0.78
CA ILE A 20 4.96 1.24 0.19
C ILE A 20 3.83 0.39 0.80
N ASP A 21 2.72 1.02 1.20
CA ASP A 21 1.56 0.31 1.75
C ASP A 21 0.96 -0.65 0.72
N ALA A 22 0.88 -0.24 -0.55
CA ALA A 22 0.43 -1.11 -1.63
C ALA A 22 1.36 -2.32 -1.80
N LEU A 23 2.68 -2.11 -1.80
CA LEU A 23 3.65 -3.21 -1.95
C LEU A 23 3.62 -4.18 -0.77
N LEU A 24 3.55 -3.66 0.46
CA LEU A 24 3.40 -4.48 1.67
C LEU A 24 2.08 -5.24 1.65
N GLY A 25 1.00 -4.56 1.26
CA GLY A 25 -0.33 -5.17 1.12
C GLY A 25 -0.33 -6.33 0.12
N ALA A 26 0.28 -6.12 -1.05
CA ALA A 26 0.45 -7.15 -2.06
C ALA A 26 1.27 -8.33 -1.52
N PHE A 27 2.38 -8.08 -0.83
CA PHE A 27 3.20 -9.13 -0.21
C PHE A 27 2.40 -9.99 0.78
N PHE A 28 1.63 -9.36 1.67
CA PHE A 28 0.77 -10.07 2.61
C PHE A 28 -0.35 -10.85 1.92
N LEU A 29 -0.95 -10.31 0.86
CA LEU A 29 -1.95 -11.03 0.06
C LEU A 29 -1.36 -12.25 -0.65
N LEU A 30 -0.23 -12.09 -1.33
CA LEU A 30 0.45 -13.18 -2.03
C LEU A 30 0.80 -14.31 -1.05
N THR A 31 1.27 -13.94 0.14
CA THR A 31 1.57 -14.92 1.18
C THR A 31 0.31 -15.55 1.77
N GLY A 32 -0.71 -14.76 2.09
CA GLY A 32 -1.98 -15.23 2.65
C GLY A 32 -2.75 -16.17 1.72
N PHE A 33 -2.66 -15.97 0.40
CA PHE A 33 -3.21 -16.89 -0.61
C PHE A 33 -2.32 -18.11 -0.89
N GLY A 34 -1.15 -18.22 -0.25
CA GLY A 34 -0.22 -19.32 -0.44
C GLY A 34 0.52 -19.29 -1.79
N LEU A 35 0.61 -18.13 -2.45
CA LEU A 35 1.37 -17.95 -3.69
C LEU A 35 2.88 -17.81 -3.43
N LEU A 36 3.25 -17.46 -2.19
CA LEU A 36 4.64 -17.44 -1.72
C LEU A 36 4.86 -18.58 -0.73
N PRO A 37 6.03 -19.26 -0.77
CA PRO A 37 6.37 -20.34 0.15
C PRO A 37 6.83 -19.79 1.51
N ILE A 38 6.00 -18.98 2.14
CA ILE A 38 6.26 -18.36 3.44
C ILE A 38 5.17 -18.80 4.39
N ASP A 39 5.57 -19.51 5.45
CA ASP A 39 4.66 -19.88 6.53
C ASP A 39 4.51 -18.68 7.48
N LEU A 40 3.33 -18.07 7.53
CA LEU A 40 3.04 -16.97 8.46
C LEU A 40 2.59 -17.47 9.84
N ALA A 41 2.12 -18.71 9.93
CA ALA A 41 1.67 -19.30 11.19
C ALA A 41 2.84 -19.46 12.18
N GLN A 42 4.06 -19.69 11.68
CA GLN A 42 5.27 -19.70 12.52
C GLN A 42 5.52 -18.37 13.27
N PHE A 43 4.97 -17.26 12.75
CA PHE A 43 5.05 -15.92 13.34
C PHE A 43 3.78 -15.56 14.13
N GLY A 44 2.87 -16.53 14.36
CA GLY A 44 1.60 -16.30 15.06
C GLY A 44 0.54 -15.60 14.21
N LEU A 45 0.72 -15.54 12.89
CA LEU A 45 -0.14 -14.81 11.97
C LEU A 45 -0.86 -15.81 11.06
N GLU A 46 -2.12 -16.12 11.36
CA GLU A 46 -2.89 -17.02 10.49
C GLU A 46 -3.16 -16.37 9.13
N ASN A 47 -3.28 -17.21 8.08
CA ASN A 47 -3.38 -16.75 6.70
C ASN A 47 -4.52 -15.75 6.45
N TRP A 48 -5.67 -15.90 7.14
CA TRP A 48 -6.79 -14.96 6.98
C TRP A 48 -6.50 -13.58 7.54
N HIS A 49 -5.70 -13.46 8.61
CA HIS A 49 -5.25 -12.16 9.11
C HIS A 49 -4.35 -11.48 8.08
N ALA A 50 -3.44 -12.24 7.45
CA ALA A 50 -2.57 -11.72 6.39
C ALA A 50 -3.38 -11.27 5.17
N MET A 51 -4.43 -12.01 4.80
CA MET A 51 -5.34 -11.60 3.74
C MET A 51 -6.09 -10.30 4.07
N LEU A 52 -6.58 -10.13 5.30
CA LEU A 52 -7.26 -8.90 5.72
C LEU A 52 -6.33 -7.69 5.76
N ILE A 53 -5.19 -7.83 6.45
CA ILE A 53 -4.18 -6.77 6.56
C ILE A 53 -3.66 -6.39 5.17
N GLY A 54 -3.32 -7.41 4.37
CA GLY A 54 -2.85 -7.24 3.01
C GLY A 54 -3.88 -6.55 2.13
N GLY A 55 -5.14 -6.96 2.20
CA GLY A 55 -6.25 -6.37 1.45
C GLY A 55 -6.46 -4.89 1.79
N ILE A 56 -6.47 -4.54 3.08
CA ILE A 56 -6.65 -3.15 3.52
C ILE A 56 -5.46 -2.29 3.06
N LEU A 57 -4.22 -2.73 3.31
CA LEU A 57 -3.02 -1.99 2.91
C LEU A 57 -2.94 -1.82 1.39
N PHE A 58 -3.24 -2.88 0.63
CA PHE A 58 -3.21 -2.84 -0.82
C PHE A 58 -4.24 -1.85 -1.38
N LEU A 59 -5.51 -1.98 -0.97
CA LEU A 59 -6.59 -1.12 -1.46
C LEU A 59 -6.37 0.34 -1.08
N MET A 60 -6.01 0.61 0.19
CA MET A 60 -5.77 1.97 0.67
C MET A 60 -4.53 2.59 0.03
N GLY A 61 -3.44 1.83 -0.10
CA GLY A 61 -2.20 2.28 -0.73
C GLY A 61 -2.40 2.63 -2.20
N VAL A 62 -3.03 1.74 -2.97
CA VAL A 62 -3.36 1.96 -4.38
C VAL A 62 -4.29 3.17 -4.54
N TRP A 63 -5.32 3.29 -3.70
CA TRP A 63 -6.22 4.43 -3.72
C TRP A 63 -5.48 5.76 -3.48
N PHE A 64 -4.62 5.81 -2.46
CA PHE A 64 -3.83 7.01 -2.14
C PHE A 64 -2.88 7.39 -3.27
N VAL A 65 -2.20 6.41 -3.87
CA VAL A 65 -1.30 6.64 -5.00
C VAL A 65 -2.08 7.16 -6.21
N ALA A 66 -3.16 6.48 -6.61
CA ALA A 66 -3.98 6.86 -7.75
C ALA A 66 -4.59 8.26 -7.59
N TYR A 67 -5.08 8.59 -6.39
CA TYR A 67 -5.66 9.90 -6.10
C TYR A 67 -4.63 11.03 -6.16
N ASN A 68 -3.42 10.81 -5.64
CA ASN A 68 -2.38 11.83 -5.66
C ASN A 68 -1.70 11.97 -7.02
N LEU A 69 -1.62 10.89 -7.81
CA LEU A 69 -1.13 10.89 -9.19
C LEU A 69 -2.11 11.56 -10.16
N SER A 70 -3.40 11.23 -10.10
CA SER A 70 -4.42 11.86 -10.97
C SER A 70 -4.48 13.37 -10.79
N ARG A 71 -4.23 13.86 -9.58
CA ARG A 71 -4.14 15.29 -9.25
C ARG A 71 -2.75 15.89 -9.45
N LEU A 72 -1.80 15.14 -10.01
CA LEU A 72 -0.48 15.62 -10.38
C LEU A 72 -0.51 16.27 -11.79
N GLU A 73 -1.47 15.87 -12.62
CA GLU A 73 -1.65 16.33 -14.00
C GLU A 73 -2.64 17.52 -14.14
N GLU A 74 -3.46 17.78 -13.10
CA GLU A 74 -4.31 18.98 -12.96
C GLU A 74 -3.59 20.14 -12.25
#